data_AF-A0A1Y3VGM3-F1
#
_entry.id   AF-A0A1Y3VGM3-F1
#
_cell.length_a   1.000
_cell.length_b   1.000
_cell.length_c   1.000
_cell.angle_alpha   90.00
_cell.angle_beta   90.00
_cell.angle_gamma   90.00
#
_symmetry.space_group_name_H-M   'P 1'
#
loop_
_entity.id
_entity.type
_entity.pdbx_description
1 polymer ?
#
loop_
_entity_poly.entity_id
_entity_poly.type
_entity_poly.pdbx_seq_one_letter_code
_entity_poly.pdbx_strand_id
1 'polypeptide(L)'
;MKKILKMLFAVVLAFGFAACETYKADDPEMTAVADFDGQWICFAYDASDLTTPVTVFDILVTNTTNNDADAMWMTLTDCKIEHYTTNTQDQISAIFLDALQFRLSCNTKDLTFSCSESDASQPQFCNNIYLGMTYYTAGYSGYVDRDGYKVTVTGGKVVKNGVDTKTGYKADAIEFTYSRTNPDATMKEYVVKGMKNTGWNEDMQDYSDFIDNNLWP
;
A
#
# COMPACT_ATOMS: atom_id res chain seq x y z
N MET A 1 0.41 -64.76 21.20
CA MET A 1 -0.15 -63.92 20.11
C MET A 1 -0.65 -62.55 20.58
N LYS A 2 -1.47 -62.42 21.64
CA LYS A 2 -2.02 -61.12 22.10
C LYS A 2 -0.99 -60.11 22.68
N LYS A 3 0.20 -60.54 23.11
CA LYS A 3 1.25 -59.63 23.64
C LYS A 3 2.21 -59.08 22.57
N ILE A 4 2.50 -59.87 21.53
CA ILE A 4 3.32 -59.44 20.39
C ILE A 4 2.56 -58.43 19.52
N LEU A 5 1.25 -58.62 19.34
CA LEU A 5 0.40 -57.71 18.56
C LEU A 5 0.24 -56.33 19.23
N LYS A 6 0.28 -56.25 20.58
CA LYS A 6 0.26 -54.98 21.31
C LYS A 6 1.59 -54.22 21.24
N MET A 7 2.70 -54.93 21.05
CA MET A 7 4.02 -54.32 20.94
C MET A 7 4.26 -53.75 19.52
N LEU A 8 3.73 -54.39 18.48
CA LEU A 8 3.79 -53.84 17.11
C LEU A 8 2.93 -52.58 16.91
N PHE A 9 1.79 -52.44 17.60
CA PHE A 9 0.98 -51.21 17.53
C PHE A 9 1.58 -50.03 18.32
N ALA A 10 2.39 -50.29 19.34
CA ALA A 10 3.05 -49.24 20.12
C ALA A 10 4.28 -48.66 19.41
N VAL A 11 4.94 -49.42 18.53
CA VAL A 11 6.14 -48.96 17.80
C VAL A 11 5.78 -48.18 16.53
N VAL A 12 4.62 -48.42 15.92
CA VAL A 12 4.19 -47.67 14.72
C VAL A 12 3.58 -46.30 15.06
N LEU A 13 3.05 -46.08 16.27
CA LEU A 13 2.52 -44.78 16.69
C LEU A 13 3.59 -43.76 17.11
N ALA A 14 4.82 -44.19 17.41
CA ALA A 14 5.88 -43.29 17.88
C ALA A 14 6.66 -42.60 16.73
N PHE A 15 6.44 -43.00 15.48
CA PHE A 15 7.14 -42.45 14.31
C PHE A 15 6.22 -41.70 13.33
N GLY A 16 4.97 -41.42 13.71
CA GLY A 16 3.92 -40.95 12.80
C GLY A 16 3.64 -39.46 12.70
N PHE A 17 4.27 -38.58 13.51
CA PHE A 17 3.91 -37.15 13.52
C PHE A 17 5.10 -36.18 13.73
N ALA A 18 6.30 -36.53 13.24
CA ALA A 18 7.40 -35.57 13.12
C ALA A 18 7.70 -35.23 11.65
N ALA A 19 6.70 -35.35 10.77
CA ALA A 19 6.77 -34.92 9.38
C ALA A 19 6.14 -33.53 9.21
N CYS A 20 6.61 -32.56 9.98
CA CYS A 20 6.61 -31.15 9.62
C CYS A 20 7.78 -30.55 10.40
N GLU A 21 8.76 -29.99 9.71
CA GLU A 21 10.01 -29.43 10.27
C GLU A 21 11.14 -30.43 10.58
N THR A 22 11.47 -31.33 9.65
CA THR A 22 12.79 -32.01 9.65
C THR A 22 13.92 -31.06 9.28
N TYR A 23 13.61 -29.93 8.64
CA TYR A 23 14.52 -28.84 8.36
C TYR A 23 13.88 -27.58 8.94
N LYS A 24 14.45 -27.05 10.03
CA LYS A 24 14.20 -25.64 10.34
C LYS A 24 14.83 -24.88 9.18
N ALA A 25 14.00 -24.42 8.25
CA ALA A 25 14.47 -23.45 7.29
C ALA A 25 14.84 -22.20 8.09
N ASP A 26 16.00 -21.62 7.81
CA ASP A 26 16.32 -20.31 8.37
C ASP A 26 15.22 -19.34 7.95
N ASP A 27 14.85 -18.44 8.86
CA ASP A 27 13.89 -17.38 8.53
C ASP A 27 14.45 -16.59 7.34
N PRO A 28 13.60 -16.24 6.35
CA PRO A 28 14.05 -15.41 5.25
C PRO A 28 14.55 -14.07 5.79
N GLU A 29 15.64 -13.57 5.21
CA GLU A 29 16.09 -12.20 5.49
C GLU A 29 15.03 -11.19 5.04
N MET A 30 14.86 -10.14 5.84
CA MET A 30 13.84 -9.11 5.63
C MET A 30 14.48 -7.73 5.53
N THR A 31 13.77 -6.78 4.91
CA THR A 31 14.18 -5.38 4.93
C THR A 31 14.07 -4.80 6.34
N ALA A 32 14.79 -3.71 6.61
CA ALA A 32 14.77 -3.07 7.93
C ALA A 32 13.39 -2.47 8.28
N VAL A 33 12.52 -2.30 7.28
CA VAL A 33 11.16 -1.73 7.40
C VAL A 33 10.08 -2.72 6.93
N ALA A 34 10.34 -4.03 7.06
CA ALA A 34 9.46 -5.09 6.56
C ALA A 34 8.01 -5.05 7.08
N ASP A 35 7.79 -4.43 8.23
CA ASP A 35 6.43 -4.26 8.74
C ASP A 35 5.61 -3.20 7.99
N PHE A 36 6.28 -2.31 7.25
CA PHE A 36 5.67 -1.26 6.44
C PHE A 36 5.71 -1.55 4.93
N ASP A 37 6.72 -2.29 4.45
CA ASP A 37 6.99 -2.47 3.02
C ASP A 37 5.83 -3.13 2.25
N GLY A 38 5.82 -3.00 0.92
CA GLY A 38 4.79 -3.59 0.07
C GLY A 38 3.62 -2.67 -0.24
N GLN A 39 2.56 -3.25 -0.81
CA GLN A 39 1.44 -2.51 -1.38
C GLN A 39 0.28 -2.40 -0.40
N TRP A 40 -0.32 -1.21 -0.36
CA TRP A 40 -1.47 -0.85 0.44
C TRP A 40 -2.52 -0.24 -0.47
N ILE A 41 -3.78 -0.57 -0.22
CA ILE A 41 -4.92 0.06 -0.88
C ILE A 41 -5.71 0.84 0.17
N CYS A 42 -6.01 2.09 -0.11
CA CYS A 42 -6.60 3.00 0.86
C CYS A 42 -7.71 3.83 0.26
N PHE A 43 -8.72 4.13 1.06
CA PHE A 43 -9.61 5.24 0.81
C PHE A 43 -9.00 6.53 1.35
N ALA A 44 -9.20 7.62 0.63
CA ALA A 44 -8.90 8.96 1.08
C ALA A 44 -10.21 9.72 1.34
N TYR A 45 -10.22 10.48 2.42
CA TYR A 45 -11.38 11.22 2.92
C TYR A 45 -11.00 12.69 3.10
N ASP A 46 -11.92 13.59 2.82
CA ASP A 46 -11.78 14.98 3.26
C ASP A 46 -11.84 15.05 4.79
N ALA A 47 -11.04 15.92 5.41
CA ALA A 47 -11.02 16.04 6.87
C ALA A 47 -12.39 16.44 7.47
N SER A 48 -13.27 17.05 6.66
CA SER A 48 -14.63 17.40 7.05
C SER A 48 -15.64 16.25 6.97
N ASP A 49 -15.35 15.17 6.23
CA ASP A 49 -16.21 14.00 6.12
C ASP A 49 -15.37 12.71 6.03
N LEU A 50 -15.28 12.01 7.16
CA LEU A 50 -14.56 10.74 7.28
C LEU A 50 -15.42 9.51 6.95
N THR A 51 -16.63 9.72 6.41
CA THR A 51 -17.58 8.64 6.09
C THR A 51 -17.69 8.37 4.60
N THR A 52 -17.52 9.40 3.77
CA THR A 52 -17.58 9.30 2.31
C THR A 52 -16.18 9.42 1.71
N PRO A 53 -15.63 8.37 1.09
CA PRO A 53 -14.35 8.48 0.42
C PRO A 53 -14.45 9.38 -0.83
N VAL A 54 -13.39 10.14 -1.11
CA VAL A 54 -13.30 11.05 -2.27
C VAL A 54 -12.35 10.55 -3.35
N THR A 55 -11.44 9.63 -3.01
CA THR A 55 -10.61 8.88 -3.95
C THR A 55 -10.09 7.60 -3.30
N VAL A 56 -9.43 6.76 -4.11
CA VAL A 56 -8.65 5.60 -3.70
C VAL A 56 -7.18 5.90 -3.94
N PHE A 57 -6.33 5.57 -2.97
CA PHE A 57 -4.89 5.58 -3.10
C PHE A 57 -4.33 4.17 -3.17
N ASP A 58 -3.55 3.92 -4.22
CA ASP A 58 -2.65 2.77 -4.31
C ASP A 58 -1.26 3.21 -3.87
N ILE A 59 -0.80 2.62 -2.78
CA ILE A 59 0.41 3.03 -2.08
C ILE A 59 1.41 1.89 -2.10
N LEU A 60 2.61 2.16 -2.60
CA LEU A 60 3.76 1.28 -2.49
C LEU A 60 4.76 1.85 -1.50
N VAL A 61 5.08 1.07 -0.46
CA VAL A 61 6.15 1.39 0.49
C VAL A 61 7.35 0.51 0.23
N THR A 62 8.55 1.09 0.19
CA THR A 62 9.81 0.36 0.04
C THR A 62 10.85 0.85 1.04
N ASN A 63 11.82 -0.02 1.34
CA ASN A 63 13.01 0.39 2.08
C ASN A 63 13.83 1.42 1.29
N THR A 64 14.67 2.16 1.99
CA THR A 64 15.66 3.02 1.31
C THR A 64 16.71 2.17 0.61
N THR A 65 17.47 2.77 -0.31
CA THR A 65 18.60 2.13 -0.98
C THR A 65 19.62 1.54 0.00
N ASN A 66 19.77 2.14 1.18
CA ASN A 66 20.69 1.70 2.21
C ASN A 66 20.03 0.77 3.25
N ASN A 67 18.77 0.40 3.06
CA ASN A 67 17.97 -0.37 4.00
C ASN A 67 17.95 0.26 5.41
N ASP A 68 17.73 1.58 5.47
CA ASP A 68 17.64 2.32 6.73
C ASP A 68 16.46 1.80 7.56
N ALA A 69 16.64 1.65 8.88
CA ALA A 69 15.59 1.16 9.79
C ALA A 69 14.62 2.26 10.26
N ASP A 70 14.98 3.52 10.03
CA ASP A 70 14.26 4.72 10.48
C ASP A 70 13.73 5.58 9.33
N ALA A 71 13.85 5.09 8.10
CA ALA A 71 13.36 5.77 6.91
C ALA A 71 12.87 4.79 5.84
N MET A 72 11.92 5.25 5.03
CA MET A 72 11.35 4.49 3.92
C MET A 72 10.90 5.42 2.79
N TRP A 73 10.72 4.86 1.60
CA TRP A 73 10.05 5.54 0.50
C TRP A 73 8.58 5.16 0.47
N MET A 74 7.73 6.13 0.14
CA MET A 74 6.33 5.91 -0.18
C MET A 74 6.06 6.48 -1.56
N THR A 75 5.49 5.67 -2.45
CA THR A 75 4.86 6.12 -3.69
C THR A 75 3.36 6.02 -3.48
N LEU A 76 2.68 7.16 -3.44
CA LEU A 76 1.23 7.27 -3.33
C LEU A 76 0.66 7.64 -4.69
N THR A 77 -0.15 6.75 -5.26
CA THR A 77 -0.81 6.93 -6.55
C THR A 77 -2.27 7.27 -6.31
N ASP A 78 -2.72 8.42 -6.84
CA ASP A 78 -4.12 8.79 -6.85
C ASP A 78 -4.82 8.05 -7.99
N CYS A 79 -5.73 7.13 -7.62
CA CYS A 79 -6.52 6.40 -8.60
C CYS A 79 -7.65 7.27 -9.16
N LYS A 80 -7.82 8.51 -8.73
CA LYS A 80 -8.76 9.44 -9.37
C LYS A 80 -8.35 9.70 -10.81
N ILE A 81 -9.29 9.46 -11.73
CA ILE A 81 -9.15 9.90 -13.11
C ILE A 81 -9.33 11.41 -13.13
N GLU A 82 -8.26 12.14 -13.43
CA GLU A 82 -8.31 13.58 -13.63
C GLU A 82 -8.43 13.93 -15.12
N HIS A 83 -9.11 15.05 -15.39
CA HIS A 83 -9.08 15.68 -16.71
C HIS A 83 -7.77 16.45 -16.85
N TYR A 84 -6.93 16.04 -17.78
CA TYR A 84 -5.73 16.79 -18.11
C TYR A 84 -6.04 17.72 -19.28
N THR A 85 -6.05 19.02 -19.00
CA THR A 85 -6.16 20.03 -20.04
C THR A 85 -4.76 20.30 -20.60
N THR A 86 -4.49 19.77 -21.79
CA THR A 86 -3.29 20.16 -22.55
C THR A 86 -3.61 21.32 -23.47
N ASN A 87 -2.57 22.00 -23.96
CA ASN A 87 -2.69 23.11 -24.91
C ASN A 87 -3.35 22.74 -26.27
N THR A 88 -3.60 21.45 -26.53
CA THR A 88 -4.17 20.97 -27.80
C THR A 88 -5.42 20.10 -27.64
N GLN A 89 -5.75 19.59 -26.45
CA GLN A 89 -7.00 18.85 -26.22
C GLN A 89 -7.29 18.66 -24.72
N ASP A 90 -8.57 18.65 -24.33
CA ASP A 90 -9.04 18.09 -23.07
C ASP A 90 -9.07 16.56 -23.21
N GLN A 91 -8.28 15.84 -22.42
CA GLN A 91 -8.25 14.38 -22.44
C GLN A 91 -8.52 13.82 -21.05
N ILE A 92 -9.50 12.91 -20.98
CA ILE A 92 -9.71 12.01 -19.85
C ILE A 92 -8.80 10.81 -20.07
N SER A 93 -7.85 10.57 -19.18
CA SER A 93 -6.96 9.42 -19.29
C SER A 93 -6.83 8.69 -17.96
N ALA A 94 -7.46 7.53 -17.86
CA ALA A 94 -7.21 6.55 -16.79
C ALA A 94 -5.80 5.92 -16.88
N ILE A 95 -5.04 6.28 -17.91
CA ILE A 95 -3.77 5.65 -18.25
C ILE A 95 -2.62 6.31 -17.49
N PHE A 96 -2.69 7.63 -17.26
CA PHE A 96 -1.63 8.41 -16.61
C PHE A 96 -2.11 8.91 -15.25
N LEU A 97 -1.83 8.15 -14.21
CA LEU A 97 -2.22 8.50 -12.85
C LEU A 97 -1.24 9.50 -12.25
N ASP A 98 -1.77 10.39 -11.41
CA ASP A 98 -1.00 11.28 -10.57
C ASP A 98 -0.38 10.47 -9.42
N ALA A 99 0.94 10.49 -9.28
CA ALA A 99 1.62 9.73 -8.23
C ALA A 99 2.77 10.53 -7.64
N LEU A 100 2.90 10.53 -6.32
CA LEU A 100 4.03 11.18 -5.64
C LEU A 100 4.89 10.16 -4.91
N GLN A 101 6.19 10.20 -5.17
CA GLN A 101 7.21 9.50 -4.41
C GLN A 101 7.91 10.48 -3.47
N PHE A 102 7.96 10.13 -2.18
CA PHE A 102 8.59 10.93 -1.13
C PHE A 102 9.15 10.05 -0.02
N ARG A 103 10.10 10.60 0.74
CA ARG A 103 10.74 9.90 1.86
C ARG A 103 10.00 10.21 3.16
N LEU A 104 9.86 9.21 4.00
CA LEU A 104 9.27 9.27 5.33
C LEU A 104 10.28 8.82 6.39
N SER A 105 10.12 9.34 7.60
CA SER A 105 10.71 8.75 8.80
C SER A 105 9.75 7.70 9.37
N CYS A 106 10.29 6.63 9.95
CA CYS A 106 9.51 5.59 10.58
C CYS A 106 10.12 5.10 11.90
N ASN A 107 9.28 4.51 12.74
CA ASN A 107 9.67 3.78 13.92
C ASN A 107 9.06 2.39 13.84
N THR A 108 9.90 1.39 13.57
CA THR A 108 9.51 0.00 13.35
C THR A 108 8.98 -0.68 14.61
N LYS A 109 9.41 -0.24 15.79
CA LYS A 109 8.92 -0.79 17.06
C LYS A 109 7.50 -0.33 17.37
N ASP A 110 7.23 0.96 17.13
CA ASP A 110 5.94 1.57 17.43
C ASP A 110 4.97 1.50 16.24
N LEU A 111 5.44 1.02 15.08
CA LEU A 111 4.70 0.96 13.81
C LEU A 111 4.11 2.32 13.41
N THR A 112 4.92 3.37 13.55
CA THR A 112 4.53 4.74 13.22
C THR A 112 5.42 5.34 12.15
N PHE A 113 4.89 6.33 11.42
CA PHE A 113 5.62 7.05 10.38
C PHE A 113 5.12 8.48 10.21
N SER A 114 5.99 9.35 9.70
CA SER A 114 5.67 10.75 9.44
C SER A 114 6.71 11.43 8.55
N CYS A 115 6.36 12.60 8.04
CA CYS A 115 7.31 13.59 7.54
C CYS A 115 6.74 15.00 7.74
N SER A 116 7.64 15.96 7.89
CA SER A 116 7.31 17.38 7.86
C SER A 116 7.94 17.96 6.60
N GLU A 117 7.12 18.26 5.60
CA GLU A 117 7.54 18.89 4.32
C GLU A 117 8.63 18.14 3.55
N SER A 118 8.44 16.84 3.31
CA SER A 118 9.30 16.05 2.44
C SER A 118 9.22 16.55 0.99
N ASP A 119 10.36 16.64 0.31
CA ASP A 119 10.39 16.81 -1.14
C ASP A 119 9.75 15.60 -1.81
N ALA A 120 8.83 15.87 -2.74
CA ALA A 120 8.14 14.85 -3.51
C ALA A 120 8.28 15.10 -5.01
N SER A 121 8.27 14.01 -5.78
CA SER A 121 8.34 14.05 -7.23
C SER A 121 7.43 12.99 -7.84
N GLN A 122 7.00 13.22 -9.09
CA GLN A 122 6.36 12.21 -9.91
C GLN A 122 7.42 11.19 -10.34
N PRO A 123 7.35 9.93 -9.88
CA PRO A 123 8.23 8.90 -10.39
C PRO A 123 7.94 8.65 -11.87
N GLN A 124 8.87 8.02 -12.58
CA GLN A 124 8.64 7.67 -13.98
C GLN A 124 7.43 6.74 -14.15
N PHE A 125 7.26 5.82 -13.21
CA PHE A 125 6.23 4.80 -13.24
C PHE A 125 5.51 4.67 -11.89
N CYS A 126 4.24 4.29 -11.94
CA CYS A 126 3.45 3.87 -10.80
C CYS A 126 2.71 2.56 -11.11
N ASN A 127 2.18 1.89 -10.10
CA ASN A 127 1.20 0.84 -10.35
C ASN A 127 -0.07 1.49 -10.93
N ASN A 128 -0.58 0.96 -12.03
CA ASN A 128 -1.84 1.42 -12.60
C ASN A 128 -2.87 0.30 -12.47
N ILE A 129 -3.82 0.50 -11.55
CA ILE A 129 -4.88 -0.46 -11.27
C ILE A 129 -5.80 -0.71 -12.48
N TYR A 130 -6.02 0.30 -13.33
CA TYR A 130 -6.87 0.19 -14.52
C TYR A 130 -6.25 -0.67 -15.62
N LEU A 131 -4.93 -0.71 -15.69
CA LEU A 131 -4.19 -1.51 -16.67
C LEU A 131 -3.71 -2.84 -16.11
N GLY A 132 -3.83 -3.05 -14.79
CA GLY A 132 -3.29 -4.21 -14.10
C GLY A 132 -1.77 -4.35 -14.24
N MET A 133 -1.07 -3.23 -14.45
CA MET A 133 0.39 -3.22 -14.66
C MET A 133 1.01 -1.88 -14.26
N THR A 134 2.33 -1.87 -14.13
CA THR A 134 3.11 -0.63 -14.01
C THR A 134 2.99 0.21 -15.28
N TYR A 135 2.74 1.51 -15.14
CA TYR A 135 2.63 2.43 -16.27
C TYR A 135 3.18 3.83 -15.95
N TYR A 136 3.31 4.67 -16.97
CA TYR A 136 3.80 6.04 -16.84
C TYR A 136 2.87 6.91 -15.99
N THR A 137 3.47 7.75 -15.14
CA THR A 137 2.74 8.76 -14.36
C THR A 137 2.34 9.96 -15.20
N ALA A 138 1.40 10.75 -14.71
CA ALA A 138 1.02 12.02 -15.30
C ALA A 138 2.20 13.00 -15.43
N GLY A 139 3.09 13.04 -14.42
CA GLY A 139 4.29 13.89 -14.46
C GLY A 139 5.30 13.45 -15.51
N TYR A 140 5.52 12.15 -15.69
CA TYR A 140 6.40 11.65 -16.75
C TYR A 140 5.84 11.93 -18.15
N SER A 141 4.53 11.81 -18.31
CA SER A 141 3.85 12.12 -19.57
C SER A 141 3.67 13.62 -19.84
N GLY A 142 4.09 14.49 -18.92
CA GLY A 142 4.07 15.94 -19.08
C GLY A 142 2.70 16.60 -18.90
N TYR A 143 1.75 15.91 -18.25
CA TYR A 143 0.42 16.46 -17.94
C TYR A 143 0.42 17.30 -16.66
N VAL A 144 1.32 16.99 -15.72
CA VAL A 144 1.58 17.76 -14.51
C VAL A 144 3.08 17.96 -14.36
N ASP A 145 3.48 18.89 -13.51
CA ASP A 145 4.88 19.08 -13.17
C ASP A 145 5.48 17.79 -12.58
N ARG A 146 6.76 17.54 -12.84
CA ARG A 146 7.44 16.36 -12.30
C ARG A 146 7.93 16.56 -10.87
N ASP A 147 8.31 17.79 -10.53
CA ASP A 147 8.99 18.13 -9.28
C ASP A 147 8.36 19.39 -8.67
N GLY A 148 8.81 19.77 -7.46
CA GLY A 148 8.34 20.97 -6.77
C GLY A 148 7.18 20.74 -5.81
N TYR A 149 6.83 19.47 -5.56
CA TYR A 149 5.82 19.08 -4.58
C TYR A 149 6.44 19.02 -3.19
N LYS A 150 5.64 19.39 -2.18
CA LYS A 150 5.96 19.17 -0.77
C LYS A 150 4.88 18.31 -0.13
N VAL A 151 5.29 17.29 0.61
CA VAL A 151 4.38 16.37 1.30
C VAL A 151 4.58 16.43 2.81
N THR A 152 3.47 16.46 3.54
CA THR A 152 3.44 16.30 5.00
C THR A 152 2.58 15.10 5.34
N VAL A 153 3.11 14.22 6.19
CA VAL A 153 2.40 13.06 6.73
C VAL A 153 2.45 13.10 8.24
N THR A 154 1.28 13.07 8.88
CA THR A 154 1.15 13.10 10.35
C THR A 154 0.26 11.97 10.84
N GLY A 155 0.50 11.53 12.07
CA GLY A 155 -0.31 10.48 12.71
C GLY A 155 -0.21 9.13 12.04
N GLY A 156 0.81 8.90 11.20
CA GLY A 156 0.96 7.66 10.46
C GLY A 156 1.16 6.46 11.36
N LYS A 157 0.32 5.44 11.17
CA LYS A 157 0.30 4.24 11.99
C LYS A 157 -0.09 3.00 11.18
N VAL A 158 0.59 1.90 11.46
CA VAL A 158 0.19 0.55 11.03
C VAL A 158 -0.31 -0.24 12.24
N VAL A 159 -1.40 -0.99 12.04
CA VAL A 159 -1.94 -1.93 13.05
C VAL A 159 -1.94 -3.33 12.46
N LYS A 160 -1.12 -4.22 13.02
CA LYS A 160 -1.05 -5.62 12.60
C LYS A 160 -2.40 -6.31 12.75
N ASN A 161 -2.82 -7.04 11.71
CA ASN A 161 -4.12 -7.74 11.67
C ASN A 161 -5.32 -6.83 12.01
N GLY A 162 -5.22 -5.54 11.68
CA GLY A 162 -6.20 -4.52 12.05
C GLY A 162 -7.49 -4.55 11.23
N VAL A 163 -7.53 -5.26 10.10
CA VAL A 163 -8.71 -5.36 9.23
C VAL A 163 -9.19 -6.81 9.12
N ASP A 164 -10.50 -7.02 9.28
CA ASP A 164 -11.19 -8.24 8.86
C ASP A 164 -11.51 -8.15 7.36
N THR A 165 -10.97 -9.07 6.58
CA THR A 165 -11.12 -9.07 5.12
C THR A 165 -12.41 -9.79 4.70
N LYS A 166 -12.91 -9.51 3.49
CA LYS A 166 -14.13 -10.15 2.96
C LYS A 166 -13.95 -11.64 2.72
N THR A 167 -12.71 -12.07 2.46
CA THR A 167 -12.32 -13.48 2.39
C THR A 167 -12.26 -14.19 3.74
N GLY A 168 -12.47 -13.47 4.86
CA GLY A 168 -12.51 -14.04 6.21
C GLY A 168 -11.14 -14.16 6.89
N TYR A 169 -10.12 -13.48 6.36
CA TYR A 169 -8.77 -13.42 6.94
C TYR A 169 -8.52 -12.07 7.60
N LYS A 170 -7.28 -11.86 8.05
CA LYS A 170 -6.81 -10.61 8.62
C LYS A 170 -5.79 -9.95 7.68
N ALA A 171 -5.85 -8.63 7.58
CA ALA A 171 -4.84 -7.81 6.93
C ALA A 171 -4.35 -6.71 7.88
N ASP A 172 -3.12 -6.23 7.67
CA ASP A 172 -2.59 -5.07 8.38
C ASP A 172 -3.37 -3.82 7.96
N ALA A 173 -3.72 -2.97 8.92
CA ALA A 173 -4.37 -1.68 8.69
C ALA A 173 -3.35 -0.55 8.61
N ILE A 174 -3.62 0.48 7.82
CA ILE A 174 -2.83 1.72 7.77
C ILE A 174 -3.76 2.94 7.90
N GLU A 175 -3.34 3.93 8.68
CA GLU A 175 -4.04 5.22 8.84
C GLU A 175 -3.05 6.37 8.99
N PHE A 176 -3.31 7.49 8.32
CA PHE A 176 -2.51 8.71 8.42
C PHE A 176 -3.26 9.94 7.87
N THR A 177 -2.83 11.13 8.25
CA THR A 177 -3.18 12.37 7.55
C THR A 177 -2.09 12.69 6.54
N TYR A 178 -2.50 13.05 5.34
CA TYR A 178 -1.64 13.41 4.23
C TYR A 178 -2.00 14.79 3.71
N SER A 179 -1.01 15.64 3.51
CA SER A 179 -1.14 16.89 2.80
C SER A 179 -0.07 16.97 1.72
N ARG A 180 -0.44 17.51 0.56
CA ARG A 180 0.51 17.94 -0.46
C ARG A 180 0.30 19.39 -0.83
N THR A 181 1.41 20.09 -1.02
CA THR A 181 1.47 21.36 -1.76
C THR A 181 1.99 21.05 -3.15
N ASN A 182 1.20 21.42 -4.17
CA ASN A 182 1.56 21.31 -5.57
C ASN A 182 2.52 22.44 -5.99
N PRO A 183 3.21 22.31 -7.14
CA PRO A 183 4.12 23.34 -7.65
C PRO A 183 3.46 24.71 -7.91
N ASP A 184 2.15 24.71 -8.19
CA ASP A 184 1.32 25.91 -8.33
C ASP A 184 0.83 26.50 -6.98
N ALA A 185 1.36 26.00 -5.87
CA ALA A 185 1.00 26.31 -4.49
C ALA A 185 -0.43 25.91 -4.06
N THR A 186 -1.19 25.19 -4.90
CA THR A 186 -2.46 24.60 -4.45
C THR A 186 -2.20 23.47 -3.45
N MET A 187 -3.10 23.30 -2.49
CA MET A 187 -2.99 22.27 -1.46
C MET A 187 -4.12 21.25 -1.57
N LYS A 188 -3.78 19.98 -1.37
CA LYS A 188 -4.75 18.89 -1.14
C LYS A 188 -4.44 18.25 0.21
N GLU A 189 -5.48 17.92 0.98
CA GLU A 189 -5.35 17.30 2.31
C GLU A 189 -6.38 16.19 2.46
N TYR A 190 -5.95 15.06 3.01
CA TYR A 190 -6.75 13.87 3.19
C TYR A 190 -6.45 13.17 4.51
N VAL A 191 -7.48 12.55 5.09
CA VAL A 191 -7.30 11.43 6.01
C VAL A 191 -7.32 10.16 5.18
N VAL A 192 -6.29 9.33 5.29
CA VAL A 192 -6.11 8.12 4.51
C VAL A 192 -6.26 6.91 5.41
N LYS A 193 -7.11 5.96 5.02
CA LYS A 193 -7.36 4.72 5.76
C LYS A 193 -7.42 3.54 4.80
N GLY A 194 -6.78 2.44 5.14
CA GLY A 194 -6.78 1.27 4.27
C GLY A 194 -6.14 0.05 4.88
N MET A 195 -5.75 -0.85 4.00
CA MET A 195 -5.16 -2.12 4.39
C MET A 195 -4.05 -2.56 3.44
N LYS A 196 -3.21 -3.46 3.93
CA LYS A 196 -2.23 -4.18 3.12
C LYS A 196 -2.97 -4.94 2.02
N ASN A 197 -2.53 -4.80 0.77
CA ASN A 197 -3.12 -5.52 -0.35
C ASN A 197 -2.90 -7.03 -0.14
N THR A 198 -3.98 -7.80 -0.15
CA THR A 198 -3.95 -9.26 0.05
C THR A 198 -3.73 -10.04 -1.25
N GLY A 199 -3.93 -9.40 -2.40
CA GLY A 199 -3.92 -10.03 -3.73
C GLY A 199 -5.21 -10.76 -4.09
N TRP A 200 -6.22 -10.78 -3.20
CA TRP A 200 -7.54 -11.36 -3.48
C TRP A 200 -8.50 -10.28 -3.98
N ASN A 201 -9.12 -10.51 -5.13
CA ASN A 201 -10.04 -9.55 -5.75
C ASN A 201 -11.22 -9.22 -4.82
N GLU A 202 -11.73 -10.22 -4.09
CA GLU A 202 -12.85 -10.08 -3.17
C GLU A 202 -12.55 -9.08 -2.05
N ASP A 203 -11.31 -9.02 -1.58
CA ASP A 203 -10.88 -8.07 -0.55
C ASP A 203 -10.69 -6.66 -1.13
N MET A 204 -10.37 -6.54 -2.41
CA MET A 204 -10.20 -5.27 -3.12
C MET A 204 -11.52 -4.69 -3.65
N GLN A 205 -12.60 -5.47 -3.61
CA GLN A 205 -13.84 -5.17 -4.33
C GLN A 205 -14.43 -3.79 -3.98
N ASP A 206 -14.39 -3.34 -2.72
CA ASP A 206 -14.96 -2.03 -2.37
C ASP A 206 -14.20 -0.87 -3.03
N TYR A 207 -12.88 -1.00 -3.16
CA TYR A 207 -12.05 0.01 -3.81
C TYR A 207 -12.30 0.02 -5.32
N SER A 208 -12.38 -1.17 -5.94
CA SER A 208 -12.72 -1.32 -7.36
C SER A 208 -14.12 -0.79 -7.66
N ASP A 209 -15.13 -1.15 -6.85
CA ASP A 209 -16.50 -0.67 -7.00
C ASP A 209 -16.57 0.85 -6.84
N PHE A 210 -15.82 1.44 -5.89
CA PHE A 210 -15.76 2.89 -5.75
C PHE A 210 -15.19 3.54 -7.01
N ILE A 211 -14.09 3.01 -7.51
CA ILE A 211 -13.43 3.48 -8.73
C ILE A 211 -14.39 3.43 -9.92
N ASP A 212 -15.03 2.28 -10.16
CA ASP A 212 -15.89 2.06 -11.30
C ASP A 212 -17.16 2.94 -11.26
N ASN A 213 -17.70 3.18 -10.05
CA ASN A 213 -18.94 3.94 -9.89
C ASN A 213 -18.77 5.45 -9.80
N ASN A 214 -17.60 5.95 -9.37
CA ASN A 214 -17.43 7.38 -9.05
C ASN A 214 -16.35 8.08 -9.86
N LEU A 215 -15.42 7.33 -10.45
CA LEU A 215 -14.25 7.88 -11.10
C LEU A 215 -14.27 7.67 -12.62
N TRP A 216 -15.23 6.90 -13.15
CA TRP A 216 -15.50 6.76 -14.58
C TRP A 216 -16.70 7.64 -15.02
N PRO A 217 -16.58 8.43 -16.11
CA PRO A 217 -17.68 9.23 -16.64
C PRO A 217 -18.77 8.41 -17.35
#